data_AF-A0A1G7FCE2-F1
#
_entry.id   AF-A0A1G7FCE2-F1
#
_cell.length_a   1.000
_cell.length_b   1.000
_cell.length_c   1.000
_cell.angle_alpha   90.00
_cell.angle_beta   90.00
_cell.angle_gamma   90.00
#
_symmetry.space_group_name_H-M   'P 1'
#
loop_
_entity.id
_entity.type
_entity.pdbx_description
1 polymer ?
#
loop_
_entity_poly.entity_id
_entity_poly.type
_entity_poly.pdbx_seq_one_letter_code
_entity_poly.pdbx_strand_id
1 'polypeptide(L)'
;MCHVYPVPVSKPIDNLPSLKIETAAPARVDRRDFLKTSALAAGALAIGAPAIVRGQHLNSKLNIACIGISGKGRSDTDACAGENIVALCDVDAGTDAYPIQTKKYPDAKFYKDYRQMLEQMGDRIDAVTVSTPDHMHAIIASAAMKRKKAIFCQKPLTQTIYEARYLRNMAHDKKLVTQMGNQGSAAPGLRRGVEVVQDGIIGQVHQVHVWTNRPVWPQAMDRPVGEDPIPSTLDWDIWLGPAPVRPYVGHRNPKDKNGVYTQFNWRGWQDFGTGALGDMACHTVNMPFRSLGFDAPTEIEAVPFGTMNKESYPVGTKIRFEFPKRTAHVPLEHPSFFHHSRKVEYDPCTLFWYDGGQPDESLRGGHDLTNKPPAELTADIAALQGKLPDSGCLLVGEGGMIFSPDDYGTNFFIKLKGEKEFVNYLKHPAMAKYPERIPRNQHVVSTDGKNANLVQAHAAEWLAAIKANKPEDCYSRFDVAGRLVEIMLLGCVSLRVGQKIEWDAHKMEAKNCPQAAPYIKRPNRTGWALS
;
A
#
# COMPACT_ATOMS: atom_id res chain seq x y z
N MET A 1 8.03 31.10 -79.38
CA MET A 1 6.67 31.67 -79.36
C MET A 1 6.22 31.74 -77.91
N CYS A 2 6.29 32.93 -77.31
CA CYS A 2 5.72 33.25 -76.00
C CYS A 2 4.43 34.03 -76.22
N HIS A 3 3.37 33.74 -75.46
CA HIS A 3 2.26 34.69 -75.24
C HIS A 3 1.95 34.78 -73.75
N VAL A 4 2.01 36.03 -73.28
CA VAL A 4 1.64 36.54 -71.97
C VAL A 4 0.25 37.16 -72.14
N TYR A 5 -0.65 36.97 -71.17
CA TYR A 5 -1.87 37.79 -71.05
C TYR A 5 -2.01 38.38 -69.64
N PRO A 6 -2.51 39.63 -69.50
CA PRO A 6 -2.35 40.45 -68.30
C PRO A 6 -3.55 40.45 -67.35
N VAL A 7 -3.29 40.84 -66.11
CA VAL A 7 -4.23 41.04 -65.01
C VAL A 7 -4.88 42.44 -65.10
N PRO A 8 -6.22 42.58 -64.93
CA PRO A 8 -6.85 43.87 -64.67
C PRO A 8 -7.17 44.11 -63.19
N VAL A 9 -6.90 45.34 -62.76
CA VAL A 9 -7.21 45.93 -61.45
C VAL A 9 -8.71 46.29 -61.37
N SER A 10 -9.37 46.02 -60.23
CA SER A 10 -10.71 46.54 -59.93
C SER A 10 -10.79 47.25 -58.57
N LYS A 11 -11.56 48.34 -58.59
CA LYS A 11 -11.73 49.46 -57.64
C LYS A 11 -12.35 49.11 -56.27
N PRO A 12 -12.23 50.00 -55.25
CA PRO A 12 -12.76 49.79 -53.91
C PRO A 12 -14.30 49.87 -53.88
N ILE A 13 -14.92 49.01 -53.09
CA ILE A 13 -16.36 49.00 -52.86
C ILE A 13 -16.65 49.80 -51.59
N ASP A 14 -17.12 51.03 -51.76
CA ASP A 14 -17.86 51.78 -50.75
C ASP A 14 -19.33 51.33 -50.79
N ASN A 15 -19.78 50.67 -49.71
CA ASN A 15 -21.15 50.61 -49.18
C ASN A 15 -21.37 49.31 -48.40
N LEU A 16 -21.08 49.35 -47.09
CA LEU A 16 -21.64 48.41 -46.10
C LEU A 16 -22.62 49.21 -45.22
N PRO A 17 -23.82 48.68 -44.92
CA PRO A 17 -24.78 49.35 -44.06
C PRO A 17 -24.22 49.50 -42.64
N SER A 18 -24.42 50.67 -42.04
CA SER A 18 -24.01 51.00 -40.68
C SER A 18 -24.65 50.07 -39.65
N LEU A 19 -23.85 49.19 -39.05
CA LEU A 19 -24.20 48.47 -37.82
C LEU A 19 -24.29 49.50 -36.67
N LYS A 20 -25.51 49.77 -36.22
CA LYS A 20 -25.74 50.41 -34.92
C LYS A 20 -25.22 49.45 -33.85
N ILE A 21 -24.12 49.83 -33.20
CA ILE A 21 -23.70 49.21 -31.94
C ILE A 21 -24.61 49.80 -30.86
N GLU A 22 -25.68 49.09 -30.51
CA GLU A 22 -26.30 49.29 -29.20
C GLU A 22 -25.39 48.64 -28.15
N THR A 23 -24.75 49.47 -27.35
CA THR A 23 -24.03 49.05 -26.16
C THR A 23 -25.04 48.53 -25.13
N ALA A 24 -25.23 47.21 -25.08
CA ALA A 24 -25.93 46.58 -23.97
C ALA A 24 -25.12 46.83 -22.68
N ALA A 25 -25.73 47.52 -21.71
CA ALA A 25 -25.18 47.68 -20.37
C ALA A 25 -24.97 46.30 -19.72
N PRO A 26 -23.93 46.11 -18.89
CA PRO A 26 -23.69 44.84 -18.24
C PRO A 26 -24.86 44.49 -17.31
N ALA A 27 -25.42 43.29 -17.47
CA ALA A 27 -26.44 42.78 -16.56
C ALA A 27 -25.87 42.78 -15.14
N ARG A 28 -26.43 43.62 -14.27
CA ARG A 28 -26.13 43.60 -12.84
C ARG A 28 -26.61 42.25 -12.29
N VAL A 29 -25.67 41.40 -11.91
CA VAL A 29 -25.96 40.27 -11.03
C VAL A 29 -26.51 40.84 -9.74
N ASP A 30 -27.81 40.65 -9.50
CA ASP A 30 -28.44 41.15 -8.29
C ASP A 30 -27.87 40.39 -7.08
N ARG A 31 -27.60 41.10 -5.98
CA ARG A 31 -26.99 40.52 -4.77
C ARG A 31 -27.82 39.35 -4.24
N ARG A 32 -29.14 39.35 -4.49
CA ARG A 32 -30.04 38.25 -4.13
C ARG A 32 -29.83 36.98 -4.96
N ASP A 33 -29.51 37.09 -6.24
CA ASP A 33 -29.26 35.92 -7.10
C ASP A 33 -27.86 35.35 -6.88
N PHE A 34 -26.88 36.20 -6.58
CA PHE A 34 -25.57 35.74 -6.10
C PHE A 34 -25.70 34.95 -4.80
N LEU A 35 -26.44 35.48 -3.81
CA LEU A 35 -26.66 34.79 -2.53
C LEU A 35 -27.44 33.47 -2.68
N LYS A 36 -28.44 33.40 -3.57
CA LYS A 36 -29.17 32.15 -3.87
C LYS A 36 -28.28 31.12 -4.55
N THR A 37 -27.43 31.55 -5.48
CA THR A 37 -26.49 30.66 -6.20
C THR A 37 -25.36 30.19 -5.28
N SER A 38 -24.87 31.05 -4.37
CA SER A 38 -23.92 30.67 -3.31
C SER A 38 -24.54 29.71 -2.29
N ALA A 39 -25.82 29.88 -1.94
CA ALA A 39 -26.53 28.98 -1.04
C ALA A 39 -26.74 27.58 -1.64
N LEU A 40 -27.02 27.48 -2.95
CA LEU A 40 -27.10 26.21 -3.67
C LEU A 40 -25.74 25.50 -3.80
N ALA A 41 -24.65 26.26 -4.03
CA ALA A 41 -23.29 25.71 -4.04
C ALA A 41 -22.84 25.24 -2.63
N ALA A 42 -23.20 25.97 -1.58
CA ALA A 42 -22.96 25.55 -0.19
C ALA A 42 -23.82 24.34 0.23
N GLY A 43 -25.04 24.24 -0.30
CA GLY A 43 -25.96 23.11 -0.11
C GLY A 43 -25.49 21.82 -0.81
N ALA A 44 -24.91 21.92 -2.01
CA ALA A 44 -24.33 20.76 -2.70
C ALA A 44 -23.09 20.20 -1.97
N LEU A 45 -22.30 21.06 -1.32
CA LEU A 45 -21.21 20.66 -0.42
C LEU A 45 -21.70 20.07 0.92
N ALA A 46 -23.01 20.20 1.23
CA ALA A 46 -23.63 19.71 2.46
C ALA A 46 -24.17 18.30 2.42
N ILE A 47 -24.52 17.82 1.24
CA ILE A 47 -25.22 16.54 1.09
C ILE A 47 -24.21 15.38 0.91
N GLY A 48 -22.93 15.67 0.68
CA GLY A 48 -21.88 14.68 0.42
C GLY A 48 -20.90 14.37 1.57
N ALA A 49 -21.03 15.02 2.73
CA ALA A 49 -20.15 14.78 3.88
C ALA A 49 -20.82 13.84 4.89
N PRO A 50 -20.11 12.88 5.52
CA PRO A 50 -20.59 12.25 6.75
C PRO A 50 -20.91 13.36 7.76
N ALA A 51 -22.11 13.32 8.36
CA ALA A 51 -22.57 14.31 9.34
C ALA A 51 -21.71 14.42 10.62
N ILE A 52 -20.61 13.66 10.73
CA ILE A 52 -19.74 13.59 11.90
C ILE A 52 -18.50 14.51 11.79
N VAL A 53 -18.15 15.03 10.59
CA VAL A 53 -16.93 15.85 10.40
C VAL A 53 -17.23 17.34 10.11
N ARG A 54 -18.49 17.77 10.24
CA ARG A 54 -18.84 19.20 10.19
C ARG A 54 -18.84 19.79 11.60
N GLY A 55 -17.67 20.22 12.05
CA GLY A 55 -17.55 21.05 13.26
C GLY A 55 -16.41 20.72 14.23
N GLN A 56 -15.52 19.77 13.91
CA GLN A 56 -14.33 19.59 14.75
C GLN A 56 -13.36 20.76 14.51
N HIS A 57 -13.07 21.54 15.57
CA HIS A 57 -11.93 22.43 15.58
C HIS A 57 -10.68 21.59 15.26
N LEU A 58 -9.74 22.09 14.45
CA LEU A 58 -8.47 21.40 14.15
C LEU A 58 -7.68 20.99 15.42
N ASN A 59 -8.03 21.58 16.58
CA ASN A 59 -7.46 21.31 17.89
C ASN A 59 -8.19 20.22 18.71
N SER A 60 -9.35 19.70 18.28
CA SER A 60 -10.02 18.61 19.01
C SER A 60 -9.31 17.29 18.78
N LYS A 61 -9.15 16.51 19.86
CA LYS A 61 -8.62 15.15 19.77
C LYS A 61 -9.63 14.22 19.12
N LEU A 62 -9.12 13.28 18.33
CA LEU A 62 -9.89 12.19 17.72
C LEU A 62 -10.12 11.06 18.72
N ASN A 63 -11.25 10.38 18.63
CA ASN A 63 -11.50 9.14 19.35
C ASN A 63 -11.11 7.94 18.49
N ILE A 64 -10.06 7.24 18.90
CA ILE A 64 -9.45 6.13 18.17
C ILE A 64 -9.78 4.81 18.87
N ALA A 65 -10.22 3.81 18.10
CA ALA A 65 -10.33 2.44 18.55
C ALA A 65 -9.23 1.57 17.90
N CYS A 66 -8.59 0.70 18.68
CA CYS A 66 -7.45 -0.09 18.22
C CYS A 66 -7.76 -1.58 18.24
N ILE A 67 -7.69 -2.25 17.08
CA ILE A 67 -8.04 -3.65 16.91
C ILE A 67 -6.80 -4.47 16.56
N GLY A 68 -6.47 -5.44 17.40
CA GLY A 68 -5.17 -6.12 17.44
C GLY A 68 -4.15 -5.23 18.15
N ILE A 69 -3.88 -5.50 19.42
CA ILE A 69 -3.09 -4.60 20.29
C ILE A 69 -1.72 -5.17 20.67
N SER A 70 -1.42 -6.39 20.22
CA SER A 70 -0.12 -7.05 20.39
C SER A 70 0.88 -6.68 19.28
N GLY A 71 2.15 -7.04 19.47
CA GLY A 71 3.21 -6.87 18.47
C GLY A 71 3.20 -5.51 17.77
N LYS A 72 2.98 -5.49 16.46
CA LYS A 72 2.89 -4.25 15.67
C LYS A 72 1.72 -3.35 16.06
N GLY A 73 0.58 -3.95 16.41
CA GLY A 73 -0.61 -3.24 16.86
C GLY A 73 -0.37 -2.41 18.13
N ARG A 74 0.55 -2.84 19.00
CA ARG A 74 1.01 -2.01 20.12
C ARG A 74 1.64 -0.72 19.64
N SER A 75 2.58 -0.81 18.70
CA SER A 75 3.27 0.36 18.14
C SER A 75 2.30 1.29 17.40
N ASP A 76 1.30 0.75 16.70
CA ASP A 76 0.29 1.55 16.00
C ASP A 76 -0.64 2.28 16.98
N THR A 77 -1.05 1.60 18.06
CA THR A 77 -1.82 2.21 19.16
C THR A 77 -1.01 3.33 19.81
N ASP A 78 0.25 3.06 20.13
CA ASP A 78 1.16 4.01 20.77
C ASP A 78 1.46 5.22 19.88
N ALA A 79 1.52 5.03 18.57
CA ALA A 79 1.70 6.13 17.62
C ALA A 79 0.49 7.08 17.58
N CYS A 80 -0.67 6.64 18.05
CA CYS A 80 -1.89 7.44 18.15
C CYS A 80 -2.09 8.06 19.55
N ALA A 81 -1.15 7.91 20.50
CA ALA A 81 -1.32 8.35 21.89
C ALA A 81 -1.50 9.87 22.09
N GLY A 82 -1.28 10.68 21.05
CA GLY A 82 -1.64 12.10 21.05
C GLY A 82 -3.15 12.36 21.04
N GLU A 83 -3.93 11.39 20.55
CA GLU A 83 -5.39 11.41 20.47
C GLU A 83 -6.03 10.67 21.66
N ASN A 84 -7.36 10.51 21.66
CA ASN A 84 -8.06 9.74 22.68
C ASN A 84 -8.15 8.26 22.25
N ILE A 85 -7.44 7.37 22.93
CA ILE A 85 -7.66 5.93 22.76
C ILE A 85 -8.89 5.53 23.58
N VAL A 86 -10.02 5.28 22.91
CA VAL A 86 -11.31 5.04 23.58
C VAL A 86 -11.68 3.56 23.67
N ALA A 87 -11.10 2.72 22.82
CA ALA A 87 -11.33 1.27 22.85
C ALA A 87 -10.10 0.49 22.44
N LEU A 88 -9.86 -0.63 23.12
CA LEU A 88 -8.87 -1.64 22.79
C LEU A 88 -9.62 -2.94 22.46
N CYS A 89 -9.28 -3.59 21.35
CA CYS A 89 -9.93 -4.82 20.93
C CYS A 89 -8.89 -5.89 20.60
N ASP A 90 -8.88 -7.01 21.32
CA ASP A 90 -8.02 -8.15 21.02
C ASP A 90 -8.70 -9.44 21.48
N VAL A 91 -8.67 -10.47 20.62
CA VAL A 91 -9.29 -11.77 20.91
C VAL A 91 -8.55 -12.52 22.02
N ASP A 92 -7.31 -12.12 22.34
CA ASP A 92 -6.48 -12.77 23.34
C ASP A 92 -6.03 -11.82 24.47
N ALA A 93 -6.73 -11.91 25.61
CA ALA A 93 -6.37 -11.18 26.83
C ALA A 93 -5.20 -11.81 27.62
N GLY A 94 -4.59 -12.88 27.10
CA GLY A 94 -3.47 -13.59 27.72
C GLY A 94 -2.10 -13.24 27.14
N THR A 95 -2.05 -12.33 26.18
CA THR A 95 -0.78 -11.81 25.65
C THR A 95 -0.18 -10.77 26.59
N ASP A 96 1.16 -10.62 26.58
CA ASP A 96 1.86 -9.57 27.35
C ASP A 96 1.33 -8.16 27.02
N ALA A 97 0.76 -7.96 25.83
CA ALA A 97 0.23 -6.68 25.38
C ALA A 97 -1.04 -6.25 26.11
N TYR A 98 -1.89 -7.18 26.55
CA TYR A 98 -3.13 -6.86 27.25
C TYR A 98 -2.88 -6.04 28.53
N PRO A 99 -2.10 -6.51 29.53
CA PRO A 99 -1.85 -5.74 30.75
C PRO A 99 -1.04 -4.47 30.48
N ILE A 100 -0.16 -4.46 29.46
CA ILE A 100 0.62 -3.27 29.09
C ILE A 100 -0.30 -2.16 28.56
N GLN A 101 -1.18 -2.49 27.61
CA GLN A 101 -2.02 -1.51 26.93
C GLN A 101 -3.17 -1.02 27.81
N THR A 102 -3.84 -1.92 28.54
CA THR A 102 -4.92 -1.54 29.45
C THR A 102 -4.42 -0.68 30.62
N LYS A 103 -3.19 -0.92 31.11
CA LYS A 103 -2.57 -0.03 32.10
C LYS A 103 -2.21 1.34 31.52
N LYS A 104 -1.74 1.38 30.27
CA LYS A 104 -1.34 2.63 29.61
C LYS A 104 -2.54 3.48 29.20
N TYR A 105 -3.65 2.86 28.81
CA TYR A 105 -4.88 3.51 28.40
C TYR A 105 -6.04 3.05 29.31
N PRO A 106 -6.04 3.46 30.60
CA PRO A 106 -6.99 2.95 31.59
C PRO A 106 -8.45 3.32 31.29
N ASP A 107 -8.67 4.40 30.52
CA ASP A 107 -10.01 4.86 30.13
C ASP A 107 -10.55 4.14 28.88
N ALA A 108 -9.70 3.38 28.17
CA ALA A 108 -10.11 2.66 26.97
C ALA A 108 -10.89 1.40 27.36
N LYS A 109 -12.11 1.25 26.82
CA LYS A 109 -12.89 0.03 27.06
C LYS A 109 -12.31 -1.13 26.26
N PHE A 110 -12.10 -2.27 26.94
CA PHE A 110 -11.60 -3.48 26.30
C PHE A 110 -12.72 -4.35 25.72
N TYR A 111 -12.48 -4.91 24.53
CA TYR A 111 -13.35 -5.85 23.84
C TYR A 111 -12.56 -7.06 23.32
N LYS A 112 -13.19 -8.23 23.28
CA LYS A 112 -12.65 -9.39 22.54
C LYS A 112 -13.13 -9.43 21.09
N ASP A 113 -14.30 -8.85 20.80
CA ASP A 113 -14.92 -8.86 19.48
C ASP A 113 -15.11 -7.45 18.93
N TYR A 114 -14.51 -7.17 17.77
CA TYR A 114 -14.63 -5.87 17.11
C TYR A 114 -16.07 -5.56 16.70
N ARG A 115 -16.92 -6.58 16.47
CA ARG A 115 -18.33 -6.41 16.10
C ARG A 115 -19.09 -5.77 17.25
N GLN A 116 -18.89 -6.30 18.46
CA GLN A 116 -19.47 -5.74 19.69
C GLN A 116 -18.93 -4.34 19.97
N MET A 117 -17.62 -4.11 19.77
CA MET A 117 -17.03 -2.79 19.90
C MET A 117 -17.67 -1.77 18.95
N LEU A 118 -17.80 -2.11 17.67
CA LEU A 118 -18.39 -1.22 16.66
C LEU A 118 -19.91 -1.03 16.86
N GLU A 119 -20.61 -2.00 17.43
CA GLU A 119 -22.02 -1.87 17.81
C GLU A 119 -22.20 -0.93 19.00
N GLN A 120 -21.43 -1.11 20.07
CA GLN A 120 -21.61 -0.35 21.31
C GLN A 120 -20.98 1.05 21.28
N MET A 121 -19.90 1.24 20.51
CA MET A 121 -19.11 2.47 20.49
C MET A 121 -19.00 3.11 19.12
N GLY A 122 -19.62 2.55 18.08
CA GLY A 122 -19.50 3.02 16.71
C GLY A 122 -19.69 4.53 16.56
N ASP A 123 -20.69 5.12 17.23
CA ASP A 123 -20.98 6.55 17.14
C ASP A 123 -19.99 7.46 17.90
N ARG A 124 -19.15 6.87 18.76
CA ARG A 124 -18.14 7.59 19.55
C ARG A 124 -16.72 7.42 19.00
N ILE A 125 -16.54 6.65 17.94
CA ILE A 125 -15.26 6.38 17.29
C ILE A 125 -15.16 7.23 16.01
N ASP A 126 -14.06 7.95 15.85
CA ASP A 126 -13.74 8.70 14.63
C ASP A 126 -12.94 7.83 13.66
N ALA A 127 -11.99 7.05 14.20
CA ALA A 127 -11.07 6.27 13.41
C ALA A 127 -10.68 4.94 14.08
N VAL A 128 -10.24 3.98 13.26
CA VAL A 128 -9.86 2.64 13.71
C VAL A 128 -8.47 2.28 13.20
N THR A 129 -7.63 1.72 14.08
CA THR A 129 -6.44 0.97 13.67
C THR A 129 -6.75 -0.52 13.60
N VAL A 130 -6.30 -1.21 12.55
CA VAL A 130 -6.48 -2.64 12.33
C VAL A 130 -5.09 -3.28 12.15
N SER A 131 -4.66 -4.04 13.14
CA SER A 131 -3.33 -4.65 13.20
C SER A 131 -3.40 -6.15 13.57
N THR A 132 -4.45 -6.81 13.09
CA THR A 132 -4.70 -8.26 13.23
C THR A 132 -3.84 -9.07 12.23
N PRO A 133 -3.94 -10.41 12.19
CA PRO A 133 -3.43 -11.18 11.06
C PRO A 133 -4.15 -10.85 9.73
N ASP A 134 -3.49 -11.12 8.60
CA ASP A 134 -3.92 -10.71 7.24
C ASP A 134 -5.35 -11.11 6.91
N HIS A 135 -5.73 -12.35 7.24
CA HIS A 135 -7.06 -12.90 6.96
C HIS A 135 -8.21 -12.12 7.60
N MET A 136 -7.95 -11.29 8.61
CA MET A 136 -8.96 -10.49 9.30
C MET A 136 -9.04 -9.04 8.82
N HIS A 137 -7.99 -8.54 8.15
CA HIS A 137 -7.87 -7.13 7.77
C HIS A 137 -9.09 -6.62 7.01
N ALA A 138 -9.47 -7.28 5.91
CA ALA A 138 -10.53 -6.79 5.04
C ALA A 138 -11.92 -6.83 5.68
N ILE A 139 -12.19 -7.86 6.49
CA ILE A 139 -13.48 -7.99 7.18
C ILE A 139 -13.63 -6.85 8.19
N ILE A 140 -12.62 -6.63 9.03
CA ILE A 140 -12.65 -5.59 10.06
C ILE A 140 -12.67 -4.20 9.42
N ALA A 141 -11.77 -3.95 8.45
CA ALA A 141 -11.70 -2.66 7.76
C ALA A 141 -13.03 -2.33 7.07
N SER A 142 -13.62 -3.27 6.32
CA SER A 142 -14.91 -3.02 5.65
C SER A 142 -16.05 -2.71 6.64
N ALA A 143 -16.09 -3.38 7.80
CA ALA A 143 -17.10 -3.14 8.84
C ALA A 143 -16.99 -1.74 9.46
N ALA A 144 -15.77 -1.24 9.66
CA ALA A 144 -15.51 0.12 10.12
C ALA A 144 -15.78 1.16 9.01
N MET A 145 -15.38 0.88 7.77
CA MET A 145 -15.63 1.75 6.62
C MET A 145 -17.13 1.88 6.29
N LYS A 146 -17.92 0.83 6.48
CA LYS A 146 -19.39 0.89 6.37
C LYS A 146 -19.99 1.93 7.32
N ARG A 147 -19.38 2.10 8.50
CA ARG A 147 -19.72 3.12 9.51
C ARG A 147 -18.98 4.44 9.31
N LYS A 148 -18.38 4.65 8.13
CA LYS A 148 -17.66 5.86 7.72
C LYS A 148 -16.50 6.26 8.65
N LYS A 149 -15.83 5.28 9.24
CA LYS A 149 -14.64 5.52 10.08
C LYS A 149 -13.40 5.68 9.20
N ALA A 150 -12.49 6.56 9.60
CA ALA A 150 -11.16 6.60 8.99
C ALA A 150 -10.38 5.34 9.41
N ILE A 151 -9.55 4.81 8.51
CA ILE A 151 -8.91 3.49 8.73
C ILE A 151 -7.41 3.57 8.55
N PHE A 152 -6.67 3.08 9.56
CA PHE A 152 -5.29 2.67 9.43
C PHE A 152 -5.25 1.14 9.49
N CYS A 153 -4.91 0.46 8.39
CA CYS A 153 -4.85 -1.00 8.36
C CYS A 153 -3.43 -1.46 8.11
N GLN A 154 -2.93 -2.41 8.90
CA GLN A 154 -1.60 -2.97 8.68
C GLN A 154 -1.46 -3.65 7.33
N LYS A 155 -0.20 -3.81 6.95
CA LYS A 155 0.22 -4.50 5.75
C LYS A 155 0.27 -6.03 5.97
N PRO A 156 0.13 -6.83 4.90
CA PRO A 156 -0.52 -6.44 3.64
C PRO A 156 -1.96 -6.02 3.89
N LEU A 157 -2.50 -5.13 3.06
CA LEU A 157 -3.84 -4.58 3.27
C LEU A 157 -4.93 -5.66 3.35
N THR A 158 -4.77 -6.75 2.60
CA THR A 158 -5.74 -7.84 2.49
C THR A 158 -5.03 -9.18 2.26
N GLN A 159 -5.77 -10.28 2.40
CA GLN A 159 -5.25 -11.62 2.10
C GLN A 159 -5.58 -12.07 0.67
N THR A 160 -6.64 -11.51 0.06
CA THR A 160 -7.05 -11.84 -1.31
C THR A 160 -7.07 -10.63 -2.24
N ILE A 161 -7.03 -10.90 -3.54
CA ILE A 161 -7.08 -9.91 -4.63
C ILE A 161 -8.43 -9.18 -4.63
N TYR A 162 -9.53 -9.93 -4.48
CA TYR A 162 -10.87 -9.37 -4.45
C TYR A 162 -11.04 -8.37 -3.29
N GLU A 163 -10.58 -8.74 -2.09
CA GLU A 163 -10.64 -7.88 -0.92
C GLU A 163 -9.90 -6.55 -1.16
N ALA A 164 -8.73 -6.57 -1.81
CA ALA A 164 -7.93 -5.38 -2.08
C ALA A 164 -8.71 -4.36 -2.94
N ARG A 165 -9.29 -4.84 -4.04
CA ARG A 165 -10.13 -4.01 -4.93
C ARG A 165 -11.39 -3.52 -4.22
N TYR A 166 -12.02 -4.38 -3.43
CA TYR A 166 -13.24 -4.06 -2.70
C TYR A 166 -13.01 -2.94 -1.67
N LEU A 167 -11.95 -3.02 -0.85
CA LEU A 167 -11.61 -1.94 0.10
C LEU A 167 -11.21 -0.65 -0.60
N ARG A 168 -10.45 -0.74 -1.70
CA ARG A 168 -10.07 0.42 -2.51
C ARG A 168 -11.30 1.17 -3.03
N ASN A 169 -12.25 0.44 -3.64
CA ASN A 169 -13.48 1.03 -4.16
C ASN A 169 -14.31 1.64 -3.04
N MET A 170 -14.46 0.93 -1.91
CA MET A 170 -15.20 1.47 -0.77
C MET A 170 -14.57 2.76 -0.21
N ALA A 171 -13.23 2.83 -0.13
CA ALA A 171 -12.52 4.02 0.35
C ALA A 171 -12.75 5.21 -0.59
N HIS A 172 -12.68 4.96 -1.90
CA HIS A 172 -12.95 5.96 -2.94
C HIS A 172 -14.39 6.47 -2.86
N ASP A 173 -15.38 5.57 -2.90
CA ASP A 173 -16.79 5.92 -3.01
C ASP A 173 -17.31 6.64 -1.76
N LYS A 174 -16.81 6.25 -0.58
CA LYS A 174 -17.14 6.88 0.69
C LYS A 174 -16.25 8.07 1.04
N LYS A 175 -15.23 8.37 0.22
CA LYS A 175 -14.23 9.44 0.43
C LYS A 175 -13.56 9.36 1.80
N LEU A 176 -13.18 8.15 2.21
CA LEU A 176 -12.63 7.91 3.55
C LEU A 176 -11.13 8.16 3.58
N VAL A 177 -10.67 8.76 4.68
CA VAL A 177 -9.25 8.84 4.99
C VAL A 177 -8.77 7.44 5.38
N THR A 178 -7.88 6.89 4.56
CA THR A 178 -7.35 5.53 4.72
C THR A 178 -5.84 5.54 4.63
N GLN A 179 -5.17 4.61 5.31
CA GLN A 179 -3.71 4.45 5.27
C GLN A 179 -3.36 2.98 5.49
N MET A 180 -2.58 2.37 4.60
CA MET A 180 -1.95 1.07 4.86
C MET A 180 -0.68 1.27 5.69
N GLY A 181 -0.39 0.35 6.62
CA GLY A 181 0.76 0.37 7.52
C GLY A 181 2.12 0.06 6.88
N ASN A 182 2.45 0.61 5.71
CA ASN A 182 3.78 0.53 5.10
C ASN A 182 4.60 1.81 5.33
N GLN A 183 5.22 1.90 6.51
CA GLN A 183 5.76 3.14 7.10
C GLN A 183 6.87 3.81 6.28
N GLY A 184 7.58 3.06 5.43
CA GLY A 184 8.57 3.62 4.49
C GLY A 184 8.01 4.71 3.58
N SER A 185 6.69 4.73 3.38
CA SER A 185 5.98 5.74 2.61
C SER A 185 6.04 7.15 3.24
N ALA A 186 6.27 7.23 4.56
CA ALA A 186 6.54 8.50 5.23
C ALA A 186 7.95 9.03 4.96
N ALA A 187 8.89 8.18 4.52
CA ALA A 187 10.29 8.55 4.41
C ALA A 187 10.56 9.49 3.22
N PRO A 188 11.38 10.54 3.41
CA PRO A 188 11.73 11.45 2.32
C PRO A 188 12.50 10.76 1.20
N GLY A 189 13.37 9.80 1.52
CA GLY A 189 14.13 9.04 0.53
C GLY A 189 13.26 8.24 -0.44
N LEU A 190 12.17 7.62 0.05
CA LEU A 190 11.25 6.89 -0.82
C LEU A 190 10.55 7.85 -1.78
N ARG A 191 10.01 8.96 -1.25
CA ARG A 191 9.32 9.96 -2.08
C ARG A 191 10.28 10.58 -3.09
N ARG A 192 11.55 10.81 -2.71
CA ARG A 192 12.60 11.30 -3.60
C ARG A 192 12.96 10.31 -4.70
N GLY A 193 13.09 9.02 -4.38
CA GLY A 193 13.32 7.96 -5.36
C GLY A 193 12.20 7.88 -6.40
N VAL A 194 10.94 8.04 -5.96
CA VAL A 194 9.79 8.08 -6.87
C VAL A 194 9.89 9.23 -7.87
N GLU A 195 10.19 10.45 -7.41
CA GLU A 195 10.28 11.64 -8.26
C GLU A 195 11.34 11.50 -9.37
N VAL A 196 12.56 11.11 -8.99
CA VAL A 196 13.69 11.11 -9.94
C VAL A 196 13.59 10.00 -10.98
N VAL A 197 13.02 8.85 -10.60
CA VAL A 197 12.70 7.78 -11.57
C VAL A 197 11.59 8.22 -12.51
N GLN A 198 10.53 8.85 -12.00
CA GLN A 198 9.46 9.41 -12.86
C GLN A 198 10.00 10.46 -13.83
N ASP A 199 11.04 11.20 -13.44
CA ASP A 199 11.74 12.17 -14.29
C ASP A 199 12.81 11.59 -15.22
N GLY A 200 12.97 10.27 -15.21
CA GLY A 200 13.82 9.57 -16.17
C GLY A 200 15.30 9.64 -15.85
N ILE A 201 15.69 9.77 -14.58
CA ILE A 201 17.12 9.78 -14.18
C ILE A 201 17.92 8.58 -14.72
N ILE A 202 17.26 7.43 -14.89
CA ILE A 202 17.83 6.21 -15.50
C ILE A 202 17.13 5.79 -16.80
N GLY A 203 16.37 6.69 -17.44
CA GLY A 203 15.63 6.39 -18.68
C GLY A 203 14.48 5.40 -18.48
N GLN A 204 14.12 4.65 -19.54
CA GLN A 204 13.15 3.56 -19.46
C GLN A 204 13.71 2.41 -18.62
N VAL A 205 12.91 1.90 -17.68
CA VAL A 205 13.28 0.79 -16.80
C VAL A 205 12.66 -0.50 -17.33
N HIS A 206 13.50 -1.47 -17.62
CA HIS A 206 13.10 -2.74 -18.26
C HIS A 206 13.04 -3.89 -17.26
N GLN A 207 13.84 -3.83 -16.18
CA GLN A 207 13.86 -4.86 -15.13
C GLN A 207 13.85 -4.25 -13.74
N VAL A 208 13.11 -4.87 -12.83
CA VAL A 208 13.12 -4.59 -11.40
C VAL A 208 13.41 -5.88 -10.66
N HIS A 209 14.41 -5.88 -9.79
CA HIS A 209 14.74 -7.01 -8.92
C HIS A 209 14.51 -6.62 -7.47
N VAL A 210 13.69 -7.38 -6.77
CA VAL A 210 13.35 -7.14 -5.36
C VAL A 210 13.59 -8.40 -4.58
N TRP A 211 14.39 -8.32 -3.52
CA TRP A 211 14.70 -9.46 -2.67
C TRP A 211 14.53 -9.11 -1.20
N THR A 212 14.28 -10.13 -0.39
CA THR A 212 14.05 -9.98 1.05
C THR A 212 14.75 -11.07 1.85
N ASN A 213 14.96 -10.81 3.13
CA ASN A 213 15.46 -11.78 4.10
C ASN A 213 14.37 -12.70 4.69
N ARG A 214 13.14 -12.63 4.17
CA ARG A 214 12.02 -13.49 4.55
C ARG A 214 12.05 -14.83 3.80
N PRO A 215 11.32 -15.84 4.31
CA PRO A 215 10.63 -15.90 5.61
C PRO A 215 11.59 -15.93 6.82
N VAL A 216 11.13 -15.45 7.97
CA VAL A 216 11.87 -15.58 9.25
C VAL A 216 11.04 -16.26 10.35
N TRP A 217 9.99 -16.93 9.90
CA TRP A 217 9.06 -17.77 10.64
C TRP A 217 8.99 -19.14 9.95
N PRO A 218 8.49 -20.19 10.62
CA PRO A 218 8.35 -21.50 10.01
C PRO A 218 7.40 -21.51 8.80
N GLN A 219 7.80 -22.19 7.71
CA GLN A 219 7.05 -22.42 6.48
C GLN A 219 7.35 -23.82 5.92
N ALA A 220 6.68 -24.23 4.85
CA ALA A 220 6.73 -25.58 4.27
C ALA A 220 6.37 -26.69 5.27
N MET A 221 5.43 -26.41 6.16
CA MET A 221 4.93 -27.33 7.18
C MET A 221 3.55 -27.87 6.82
N ASP A 222 3.30 -29.12 7.18
CA ASP A 222 1.95 -29.67 7.21
C ASP A 222 1.20 -29.19 8.45
N ARG A 223 -0.13 -29.30 8.42
CA ARG A 223 -0.95 -29.06 9.60
C ARG A 223 -0.55 -30.05 10.70
N PRO A 224 -0.24 -29.57 11.92
CA PRO A 224 0.01 -30.48 13.02
C PRO A 224 -1.23 -31.33 13.33
N VAL A 225 -0.98 -32.56 13.74
CA VAL A 225 -2.02 -33.52 14.14
C VAL A 225 -2.57 -33.19 15.52
N GLY A 226 -3.83 -33.54 15.77
CA GLY A 226 -4.47 -33.40 17.08
C GLY A 226 -5.07 -32.03 17.37
N GLU A 227 -5.41 -31.82 18.64
CA GLU A 227 -5.96 -30.58 19.17
C GLU A 227 -5.45 -30.36 20.60
N ASP A 228 -5.17 -29.11 20.95
CA ASP A 228 -4.83 -28.68 22.30
C ASP A 228 -6.00 -27.91 22.94
N PRO A 229 -6.13 -27.89 24.28
CA PRO A 229 -7.08 -27.03 24.95
C PRO A 229 -6.87 -25.56 24.59
N ILE A 230 -7.92 -24.92 24.09
CA ILE A 230 -7.90 -23.48 23.81
C ILE A 230 -7.71 -22.72 25.14
N PRO A 231 -6.71 -21.84 25.27
CA PRO A 231 -6.54 -21.05 26.47
C PRO A 231 -7.77 -20.18 26.77
N SER A 232 -8.23 -20.13 28.03
CA SER A 232 -9.45 -19.41 28.42
C SER A 232 -9.45 -17.91 28.11
N THR A 233 -8.27 -17.31 27.88
CA THR A 233 -8.17 -15.89 27.50
C THR A 233 -8.28 -15.66 25.99
N LEU A 234 -8.11 -16.69 25.16
CA LEU A 234 -8.15 -16.62 23.70
C LEU A 234 -9.53 -17.05 23.20
N ASP A 235 -10.17 -16.19 22.41
CA ASP A 235 -11.33 -16.58 21.61
C ASP A 235 -10.87 -17.12 20.25
N TRP A 236 -10.78 -18.45 20.14
CA TRP A 236 -10.26 -19.11 18.94
C TRP A 236 -11.19 -18.98 17.73
N ASP A 237 -12.52 -19.01 17.95
CA ASP A 237 -13.47 -18.89 16.85
C ASP A 237 -13.40 -17.49 16.20
N ILE A 238 -13.30 -16.45 17.03
CA ILE A 238 -13.12 -15.08 16.54
C ILE A 238 -11.73 -14.91 15.92
N TRP A 239 -10.69 -15.54 16.47
CA TRP A 239 -9.34 -15.52 15.89
C TRP A 239 -9.30 -16.13 14.49
N LEU A 240 -9.94 -17.30 14.27
CA LEU A 240 -10.04 -17.95 12.96
C LEU A 240 -10.80 -17.07 11.95
N GLY A 241 -11.84 -16.38 12.41
CA GLY A 241 -12.57 -15.42 11.59
C GLY A 241 -13.13 -16.03 10.30
N PRO A 242 -12.82 -15.45 9.12
CA PRO A 242 -13.29 -15.95 7.83
C PRO A 242 -12.62 -17.25 7.37
N ALA A 243 -11.52 -17.67 7.99
CA ALA A 243 -10.80 -18.88 7.61
C ALA A 243 -11.62 -20.17 7.89
N PRO A 244 -11.32 -21.29 7.21
CA PRO A 244 -11.91 -22.59 7.54
C PRO A 244 -11.70 -22.96 9.01
N VAL A 245 -12.67 -23.68 9.58
CA VAL A 245 -12.56 -24.17 10.97
C VAL A 245 -11.34 -25.09 11.08
N ARG A 246 -10.54 -24.86 12.12
CA ARG A 246 -9.31 -25.61 12.40
C ARG A 246 -9.17 -25.83 13.90
N PRO A 247 -8.71 -27.00 14.36
CA PRO A 247 -8.38 -27.21 15.76
C PRO A 247 -7.27 -26.25 16.21
N TYR A 248 -7.37 -25.78 17.45
CA TYR A 248 -6.26 -25.08 18.08
C TYR A 248 -5.14 -26.09 18.36
N VAL A 249 -3.92 -25.72 18.01
CA VAL A 249 -2.71 -26.45 18.38
C VAL A 249 -1.67 -25.41 18.82
N GLY A 250 -1.06 -25.61 19.98
CA GLY A 250 -0.04 -24.74 20.51
C GLY A 250 0.06 -24.76 22.03
N HIS A 251 1.24 -24.38 22.50
CA HIS A 251 1.50 -24.18 23.92
C HIS A 251 1.81 -22.70 24.17
N ARG A 252 1.21 -22.13 25.23
CA ARG A 252 1.60 -20.83 25.75
C ARG A 252 2.84 -20.96 26.62
N ASN A 253 3.97 -21.23 26.00
CA ASN A 253 5.24 -21.18 26.72
C ASN A 253 5.73 -19.72 26.67
N PRO A 254 5.93 -19.03 27.81
CA PRO A 254 6.49 -17.67 27.81
C PRO A 254 7.89 -17.59 27.20
N LYS A 255 8.61 -18.72 27.14
CA LYS A 255 9.93 -18.87 26.51
C LYS A 255 9.86 -19.22 25.02
N ASP A 256 8.72 -19.71 24.54
CA ASP A 256 8.42 -19.92 23.12
C ASP A 256 7.15 -19.13 22.76
N LYS A 257 7.36 -17.83 22.51
CA LYS A 257 6.26 -16.89 22.21
C LYS A 257 5.55 -17.22 20.90
N ASN A 258 6.20 -17.96 20.01
CA ASN A 258 5.71 -18.21 18.67
C ASN A 258 5.14 -19.63 18.60
N GLY A 259 3.89 -19.79 19.07
CA GLY A 259 3.13 -21.02 18.91
C GLY A 259 2.88 -21.39 17.44
N VAL A 260 2.12 -22.44 17.16
CA VAL A 260 1.93 -22.95 15.79
C VAL A 260 1.27 -21.92 14.86
N TYR A 261 0.11 -21.40 15.25
CA TYR A 261 -0.67 -20.47 14.43
C TYR A 261 -0.57 -19.02 14.90
N THR A 262 -0.51 -18.78 16.21
CA THR A 262 -0.76 -17.45 16.78
C THR A 262 0.48 -16.55 16.86
N GLN A 263 0.25 -15.27 17.15
CA GLN A 263 1.22 -14.18 17.35
C GLN A 263 2.06 -13.81 16.11
N PHE A 264 2.97 -14.69 15.69
CA PHE A 264 3.93 -14.39 14.62
C PHE A 264 3.85 -15.38 13.46
N ASN A 265 3.63 -16.67 13.76
CA ASN A 265 3.75 -17.78 12.80
C ASN A 265 2.58 -17.90 11.82
N TRP A 266 1.43 -17.24 12.07
CA TRP A 266 0.29 -17.16 11.14
C TRP A 266 0.70 -16.76 9.72
N ARG A 267 1.80 -16.00 9.56
CA ARG A 267 2.32 -15.54 8.26
C ARG A 267 2.63 -16.68 7.30
N GLY A 268 3.08 -17.81 7.83
CA GLY A 268 3.44 -18.98 7.05
C GLY A 268 2.26 -19.79 6.56
N TRP A 269 1.09 -19.66 7.20
CA TRP A 269 -0.11 -20.46 6.92
C TRP A 269 -0.97 -19.80 5.86
N GLN A 270 -1.36 -20.54 4.83
CA GLN A 270 -2.15 -20.01 3.70
C GLN A 270 -3.53 -19.50 4.12
N ASP A 271 -4.11 -20.06 5.18
CA ASP A 271 -5.42 -19.65 5.69
C ASP A 271 -5.36 -18.32 6.46
N PHE A 272 -4.20 -17.94 7.01
CA PHE A 272 -4.09 -16.80 7.93
C PHE A 272 -3.23 -15.64 7.43
N GLY A 273 -2.18 -15.95 6.68
CA GLY A 273 -1.20 -15.01 6.14
C GLY A 273 -1.09 -15.11 4.62
N THR A 274 -0.04 -14.48 4.10
CA THR A 274 0.24 -14.33 2.66
C THR A 274 1.70 -14.67 2.30
N GLY A 275 2.41 -15.33 3.22
CA GLY A 275 3.81 -15.70 3.06
C GLY A 275 4.74 -14.49 3.02
N ALA A 276 6.00 -14.73 2.62
CA ALA A 276 7.02 -13.69 2.52
C ALA A 276 6.64 -12.57 1.53
N LEU A 277 5.99 -12.94 0.41
CA LEU A 277 5.58 -12.02 -0.63
C LEU A 277 4.61 -10.95 -0.10
N GLY A 278 3.48 -11.37 0.48
CA GLY A 278 2.51 -10.41 1.01
C GLY A 278 3.03 -9.65 2.22
N ASP A 279 3.87 -10.27 3.07
CA ASP A 279 4.48 -9.58 4.22
C ASP A 279 5.42 -8.44 3.79
N MET A 280 6.20 -8.60 2.71
CA MET A 280 7.29 -7.67 2.40
C MET A 280 7.16 -6.88 1.10
N ALA A 281 6.46 -7.38 0.08
CA ALA A 281 6.38 -6.68 -1.20
C ALA A 281 5.68 -5.31 -1.08
N CYS A 282 4.73 -5.16 -0.16
CA CYS A 282 4.10 -3.88 0.17
C CYS A 282 5.07 -2.80 0.71
N HIS A 283 6.26 -3.21 1.15
CA HIS A 283 7.37 -2.34 1.54
C HIS A 283 8.39 -2.22 0.39
N THR A 284 8.97 -3.33 -0.03
CA THR A 284 10.15 -3.36 -0.90
C THR A 284 9.83 -3.04 -2.37
N VAL A 285 8.62 -3.37 -2.82
CA VAL A 285 8.11 -3.02 -4.18
C VAL A 285 7.46 -1.63 -4.19
N ASN A 286 7.27 -0.98 -3.03
CA ASN A 286 6.53 0.27 -2.94
C ASN A 286 7.17 1.41 -3.76
N MET A 287 8.50 1.55 -3.75
CA MET A 287 9.21 2.55 -4.54
C MET A 287 9.08 2.28 -6.06
N PRO A 288 9.45 1.09 -6.60
CA PRO A 288 9.29 0.81 -8.03
C PRO A 288 7.83 0.85 -8.48
N PHE A 289 6.88 0.37 -7.67
CA PHE A 289 5.45 0.42 -7.98
C PHE A 289 4.97 1.83 -8.31
N ARG A 290 5.33 2.80 -7.45
CA ARG A 290 4.94 4.20 -7.61
C ARG A 290 5.71 4.90 -8.71
N SER A 291 7.00 4.60 -8.81
CA SER A 291 7.91 5.33 -9.69
C SER A 291 7.76 4.93 -11.17
N LEU A 292 7.37 3.68 -11.40
CA LEU A 292 7.21 3.11 -12.73
C LEU A 292 5.75 3.07 -13.18
N GLY A 293 4.82 3.60 -12.38
CA GLY A 293 3.39 3.60 -12.69
C GLY A 293 2.87 2.18 -12.92
N PHE A 294 3.29 1.21 -12.10
CA PHE A 294 2.81 -0.16 -12.23
C PHE A 294 1.30 -0.20 -12.03
N ASP A 295 0.66 -0.95 -12.92
CA ASP A 295 -0.75 -1.31 -12.88
C ASP A 295 -0.85 -2.83 -13.05
N ALA A 296 -1.95 -3.37 -13.58
CA ALA A 296 -2.10 -4.79 -13.79
C ALA A 296 -0.97 -5.43 -14.63
N PRO A 297 -0.28 -6.47 -14.14
CA PRO A 297 0.56 -7.33 -14.97
C PRO A 297 -0.31 -8.17 -15.92
N THR A 298 0.30 -8.69 -16.98
CA THR A 298 -0.34 -9.58 -17.96
C THR A 298 0.01 -11.05 -17.72
N GLU A 299 1.21 -11.33 -17.21
CA GLU A 299 1.66 -12.66 -16.84
C GLU A 299 2.31 -12.68 -15.46
N ILE A 300 2.06 -13.74 -14.70
CA ILE A 300 2.65 -13.99 -13.39
C ILE A 300 3.08 -15.44 -13.32
N GLU A 301 4.32 -15.68 -12.94
CA GLU A 301 4.89 -17.02 -12.83
C GLU A 301 5.70 -17.13 -11.55
N ALA A 302 5.30 -18.04 -10.68
CA ALA A 302 5.97 -18.29 -9.41
C ALA A 302 6.61 -19.68 -9.38
N VAL A 303 7.86 -19.74 -8.93
CA VAL A 303 8.62 -20.97 -8.75
C VAL A 303 8.98 -21.10 -7.26
N PRO A 304 8.50 -22.15 -6.56
CA PRO A 304 8.84 -22.37 -5.16
C PRO A 304 10.24 -22.96 -5.01
N PHE A 305 10.89 -22.66 -3.89
CA PHE A 305 11.99 -23.44 -3.34
C PHE A 305 11.43 -24.40 -2.29
N GLY A 306 11.73 -25.69 -2.46
CA GLY A 306 11.06 -26.75 -1.70
C GLY A 306 9.62 -26.99 -2.16
N THR A 307 8.88 -27.75 -1.35
CA THR A 307 7.52 -28.18 -1.69
C THR A 307 6.50 -27.08 -1.35
N MET A 308 5.66 -26.70 -2.31
CA MET A 308 4.43 -25.96 -2.03
C MET A 308 3.37 -26.94 -1.53
N ASN A 309 3.11 -26.96 -0.22
CA ASN A 309 2.07 -27.82 0.36
C ASN A 309 0.71 -27.10 0.42
N LYS A 310 -0.33 -27.78 0.92
CA LYS A 310 -1.71 -27.25 0.95
C LYS A 310 -1.99 -26.34 2.16
N GLU A 311 -1.07 -26.26 3.11
CA GLU A 311 -1.30 -25.67 4.43
C GLU A 311 -0.49 -24.38 4.65
N SER A 312 0.75 -24.35 4.17
CA SER A 312 1.69 -23.26 4.33
C SER A 312 2.38 -22.90 3.02
N TYR A 313 2.99 -21.72 2.98
CA TYR A 313 3.82 -21.25 1.88
C TYR A 313 5.16 -22.02 1.82
N PRO A 314 5.88 -22.04 0.68
CA PRO A 314 7.17 -22.75 0.57
C PRO A 314 8.27 -21.98 1.31
N VAL A 315 9.45 -22.57 1.53
CA VAL A 315 10.55 -21.90 2.26
C VAL A 315 11.19 -20.75 1.48
N GLY A 316 10.95 -20.65 0.17
CA GLY A 316 11.38 -19.55 -0.65
C GLY A 316 10.63 -19.50 -1.97
N THR A 317 10.68 -18.38 -2.68
CA THR A 317 10.07 -18.24 -4.01
C THR A 317 10.89 -17.35 -4.92
N LYS A 318 10.86 -17.66 -6.21
CA LYS A 318 11.22 -16.74 -7.29
C LYS A 318 9.98 -16.46 -8.11
N ILE A 319 9.57 -15.19 -8.22
CA ILE A 319 8.34 -14.81 -8.92
C ILE A 319 8.65 -13.77 -9.99
N ARG A 320 8.09 -13.96 -11.18
CA ARG A 320 8.18 -13.05 -12.31
C ARG A 320 6.80 -12.43 -12.57
N PHE A 321 6.76 -11.11 -12.72
CA PHE A 321 5.58 -10.35 -13.13
C PHE A 321 5.91 -9.60 -14.41
N GLU A 322 5.10 -9.76 -15.46
CA GLU A 322 5.25 -9.03 -16.71
C GLU A 322 4.26 -7.88 -16.82
N PHE A 323 4.77 -6.66 -16.84
CA PHE A 323 3.98 -5.46 -17.05
C PHE A 323 4.06 -5.05 -18.51
N PRO A 324 2.92 -4.83 -19.18
CA PRO A 324 2.90 -4.35 -20.56
C PRO A 324 3.34 -2.88 -20.63
N LYS A 325 3.43 -2.37 -21.86
CA LYS A 325 3.50 -0.93 -22.10
C LYS A 325 2.32 -0.25 -21.38
N ARG A 326 2.61 0.84 -20.65
CA ARG A 326 1.64 1.53 -19.80
C ARG A 326 1.84 3.03 -19.83
N THR A 327 0.84 3.75 -19.35
CA THR A 327 0.87 5.21 -19.24
C THR A 327 0.61 5.60 -17.79
N ALA A 328 1.37 6.56 -17.27
CA ALA A 328 1.03 7.22 -16.00
C ALA A 328 1.02 8.75 -16.15
N HIS A 329 0.36 9.40 -15.20
CA HIS A 329 0.37 10.84 -15.04
C HIS A 329 1.31 11.21 -13.89
N VAL A 330 2.36 11.97 -14.20
CA VAL A 330 3.34 12.45 -13.22
C VAL A 330 3.03 13.92 -12.91
N PRO A 331 2.82 14.32 -11.64
CA PRO A 331 2.58 15.71 -11.28
C PRO A 331 3.69 16.65 -11.78
N LEU A 332 3.31 17.85 -12.22
CA LEU A 332 4.26 18.91 -12.57
C LEU A 332 4.76 19.60 -11.30
N GLU A 333 5.98 20.15 -11.35
CA GLU A 333 6.54 20.94 -10.23
C GLU A 333 5.74 22.22 -9.99
N HIS A 334 5.36 22.88 -11.08
CA HIS A 334 4.54 24.08 -11.07
C HIS A 334 3.25 23.81 -11.85
N PRO A 335 2.23 23.21 -11.22
CA PRO A 335 0.95 22.99 -11.89
C PRO A 335 0.30 24.33 -12.23
N SER A 336 -0.24 24.43 -13.45
CA SER A 336 -1.08 25.55 -13.89
C SER A 336 -2.55 25.12 -13.87
N PHE A 337 -3.46 26.10 -13.95
CA PHE A 337 -4.90 25.84 -13.97
C PHE A 337 -5.35 24.81 -15.02
N PHE A 338 -4.63 24.70 -16.15
CA PHE A 338 -4.94 23.76 -17.23
C PHE A 338 -4.04 22.52 -17.27
N HIS A 339 -2.88 22.55 -16.60
CA HIS A 339 -1.88 21.48 -16.67
C HIS A 339 -1.34 21.17 -15.28
N HIS A 340 -1.80 20.04 -14.72
CA HIS A 340 -1.41 19.59 -13.38
C HIS A 340 -0.41 18.42 -13.41
N SER A 341 -0.33 17.70 -14.53
CA SER A 341 0.53 16.54 -14.70
C SER A 341 1.00 16.43 -16.16
N ARG A 342 2.10 15.69 -16.37
CA ARG A 342 2.54 15.24 -17.69
C ARG A 342 2.26 13.76 -17.86
N LYS A 343 1.93 13.37 -19.10
CA LYS A 343 1.80 11.97 -19.50
C LYS A 343 3.21 11.37 -19.66
N VAL A 344 3.43 10.21 -19.08
CA VAL A 344 4.64 9.40 -19.26
C VAL A 344 4.24 8.04 -19.81
N GLU A 345 4.87 7.65 -20.92
CA GLU A 345 4.75 6.30 -21.45
C GLU A 345 5.93 5.47 -20.94
N TYR A 346 5.62 4.33 -20.34
CA TYR A 346 6.60 3.36 -19.88
C TYR A 346 6.56 2.15 -20.79
N ASP A 347 7.75 1.68 -21.17
CA ASP A 347 7.94 0.44 -21.90
C ASP A 347 7.59 -0.79 -21.04
N PRO A 348 7.41 -1.97 -21.67
CA PRO A 348 7.25 -3.22 -20.94
C PRO A 348 8.36 -3.40 -19.91
N CYS A 349 8.00 -3.91 -18.74
CA CYS A 349 8.92 -4.07 -17.62
C CYS A 349 8.65 -5.39 -16.91
N THR A 350 9.72 -6.10 -16.60
CA THR A 350 9.65 -7.34 -15.82
C THR A 350 10.06 -7.07 -14.37
N LEU A 351 9.21 -7.44 -13.42
CA LEU A 351 9.57 -7.48 -12.01
C LEU A 351 9.90 -8.91 -11.59
N PHE A 352 11.05 -9.07 -10.94
CA PHE A 352 11.49 -10.29 -10.29
C PHE A 352 11.49 -10.12 -8.78
N TRP A 353 10.87 -11.08 -8.11
CA TRP A 353 10.83 -11.21 -6.66
C TRP A 353 11.66 -12.41 -6.22
N TYR A 354 12.39 -12.26 -5.10
CA TYR A 354 13.21 -13.30 -4.49
C TYR A 354 13.03 -13.32 -2.97
N ASP A 355 12.56 -14.44 -2.43
CA ASP A 355 12.57 -14.73 -1.00
C ASP A 355 13.08 -16.14 -0.71
N GLY A 356 13.54 -16.36 0.52
CA GLY A 356 14.08 -17.63 0.98
C GLY A 356 15.38 -18.04 0.29
N GLY A 357 15.54 -19.36 0.10
CA GLY A 357 16.75 -19.98 -0.43
C GLY A 357 16.57 -21.49 -0.57
N GLN A 358 17.67 -22.23 -0.64
CA GLN A 358 17.61 -23.69 -0.55
C GLN A 358 17.10 -24.11 0.83
N PRO A 359 16.26 -25.16 0.92
CA PRO A 359 15.77 -25.67 2.19
C PRO A 359 16.91 -26.09 3.12
N ASP A 360 16.87 -25.60 4.36
CA ASP A 360 17.74 -26.00 5.47
C ASP A 360 16.99 -25.81 6.79
N GLU A 361 16.49 -26.90 7.35
CA GLU A 361 15.68 -26.90 8.58
C GLU A 361 16.45 -26.44 9.82
N SER A 362 17.79 -26.44 9.78
CA SER A 362 18.62 -25.97 10.89
C SER A 362 18.71 -24.44 10.96
N LEU A 363 18.34 -23.75 9.87
CA LEU A 363 18.44 -22.31 9.75
C LEU A 363 17.10 -21.61 10.05
N ARG A 364 17.21 -20.34 10.46
CA ARG A 364 16.04 -19.51 10.75
C ARG A 364 15.18 -19.37 9.49
N GLY A 365 13.91 -19.75 9.58
CA GLY A 365 12.97 -19.71 8.45
C GLY A 365 13.02 -20.96 7.55
N GLY A 366 13.91 -21.93 7.83
CA GLY A 366 14.01 -23.19 7.10
C GLY A 366 14.76 -23.08 5.78
N HIS A 367 15.63 -22.09 5.61
CA HIS A 367 16.39 -21.88 4.36
C HIS A 367 17.73 -21.17 4.56
N ASP A 368 18.61 -21.28 3.56
CA ASP A 368 19.96 -20.68 3.53
C ASP A 368 20.03 -19.22 3.03
N LEU A 369 18.90 -18.67 2.60
CA LEU A 369 18.77 -17.29 2.07
C LEU A 369 19.57 -17.02 0.78
N THR A 370 19.95 -18.06 0.04
CA THR A 370 20.75 -17.92 -1.19
C THR A 370 19.96 -17.45 -2.41
N ASN A 371 18.62 -17.40 -2.36
CA ASN A 371 17.81 -16.94 -3.48
C ASN A 371 17.90 -15.41 -3.61
N LYS A 372 18.81 -14.95 -4.48
CA LYS A 372 19.12 -13.54 -4.74
C LYS A 372 19.07 -13.24 -6.24
N PRO A 373 19.02 -11.95 -6.64
CA PRO A 373 19.17 -11.58 -8.04
C PRO A 373 20.51 -12.05 -8.61
N PRO A 374 20.63 -12.14 -9.95
CA PRO A 374 21.87 -12.58 -10.61
C PRO A 374 23.11 -11.80 -10.14
N ALA A 375 24.22 -12.50 -9.96
CA ALA A 375 25.46 -11.93 -9.41
C ALA A 375 26.04 -10.86 -10.32
N GLU A 376 25.90 -11.03 -11.64
CA GLU A 376 26.33 -10.07 -12.67
C GLU A 376 25.60 -8.73 -12.57
N LEU A 377 24.35 -8.72 -12.09
CA LEU A 377 23.58 -7.48 -11.89
C LEU A 377 23.86 -6.83 -10.53
N THR A 378 24.41 -7.60 -9.59
CA THR A 378 24.55 -7.18 -8.19
C THR A 378 26.01 -7.05 -7.73
N ALA A 379 26.99 -7.33 -8.60
CA ALA A 379 28.41 -7.28 -8.27
C ALA A 379 28.85 -5.92 -7.74
N ASP A 380 28.42 -4.83 -8.38
CA ASP A 380 28.74 -3.46 -7.94
C ASP A 380 28.06 -3.10 -6.62
N ILE A 381 26.89 -3.67 -6.33
CA ILE A 381 26.20 -3.50 -5.05
C ILE A 381 26.99 -4.20 -3.95
N ALA A 382 27.42 -5.43 -4.20
CA ALA A 382 28.24 -6.19 -3.25
C ALA A 382 29.59 -5.50 -3.00
N ALA A 383 30.22 -4.94 -4.05
CA ALA A 383 31.44 -4.16 -3.91
C ALA A 383 31.23 -2.89 -3.06
N LEU A 384 30.11 -2.16 -3.28
CA LEU A 384 29.75 -0.98 -2.50
C LEU A 384 29.47 -1.30 -1.02
N GLN A 385 28.71 -2.38 -0.76
CA GLN A 385 28.17 -2.70 0.56
C GLN A 385 29.04 -3.71 1.34
N GLY A 386 30.12 -4.23 0.73
CA GLY A 386 30.94 -5.33 1.23
C GLY A 386 30.30 -6.72 1.06
N LYS A 387 28.97 -6.79 1.02
CA LYS A 387 28.16 -7.95 0.63
C LYS A 387 26.83 -7.49 0.06
N LEU A 388 26.13 -8.34 -0.67
CA LEU A 388 24.74 -8.03 -1.05
C LEU A 388 23.89 -7.93 0.23
N PRO A 389 23.12 -6.85 0.45
CA PRO A 389 22.23 -6.76 1.61
C PRO A 389 21.16 -7.84 1.61
N ASP A 390 20.69 -8.23 2.78
CA ASP A 390 19.76 -9.36 2.91
C ASP A 390 18.38 -9.05 2.29
N SER A 391 18.01 -7.76 2.23
CA SER A 391 16.86 -7.21 1.51
C SER A 391 17.28 -6.04 0.62
N GLY A 392 16.58 -5.81 -0.49
CA GLY A 392 16.82 -4.65 -1.34
C GLY A 392 15.97 -4.61 -2.60
N CYS A 393 16.15 -3.53 -3.36
CA CYS A 393 15.49 -3.30 -4.63
C CYS A 393 16.46 -2.69 -5.63
N LEU A 394 16.51 -3.23 -6.84
CA LEU A 394 17.32 -2.77 -7.97
C LEU A 394 16.43 -2.49 -9.17
N LEU A 395 16.49 -1.28 -9.71
CA LEU A 395 15.86 -0.88 -10.97
C LEU A 395 16.97 -0.80 -12.03
N VAL A 396 16.77 -1.46 -13.16
CA VAL A 396 17.70 -1.49 -14.29
C VAL A 396 17.06 -0.77 -15.48
N GLY A 397 17.60 0.39 -15.83
CA GLY A 397 17.14 1.19 -16.95
C GLY A 397 18.22 1.47 -17.99
N GLU A 398 17.81 2.05 -19.11
CA GLU A 398 18.69 2.37 -20.26
C GLU A 398 19.82 3.34 -19.90
N GLY A 399 19.52 4.29 -18.99
CA GLY A 399 20.42 5.34 -18.55
C GLY A 399 21.24 4.98 -17.32
N GLY A 400 21.02 3.81 -16.70
CA GLY A 400 21.72 3.40 -15.49
C GLY A 400 20.86 2.56 -14.54
N MET A 401 21.29 2.49 -13.29
CA MET A 401 20.65 1.70 -12.25
C MET A 401 20.35 2.52 -11.00
N ILE A 402 19.26 2.17 -10.32
CA ILE A 402 18.96 2.64 -8.96
C ILE A 402 18.87 1.45 -8.02
N PHE A 403 19.56 1.56 -6.89
CA PHE A 403 19.61 0.52 -5.87
C PHE A 403 19.18 1.08 -4.50
N SER A 404 18.23 0.43 -3.84
CA SER A 404 17.89 0.68 -2.43
C SER A 404 18.31 -0.51 -1.57
N PRO A 405 19.09 -0.29 -0.48
CA PRO A 405 19.64 -1.35 0.38
C PRO A 405 18.72 -1.76 1.53
N ASP A 406 17.47 -1.29 1.55
CA ASP A 406 16.54 -1.48 2.66
C ASP A 406 15.13 -1.80 2.18
N ASP A 407 14.30 -2.30 3.10
CA ASP A 407 12.92 -2.70 2.79
C ASP A 407 12.00 -1.52 2.47
N TYR A 408 12.37 -0.31 2.85
CA TYR A 408 11.48 0.85 2.92
C TYR A 408 11.74 1.89 1.84
N GLY A 409 12.78 1.72 1.02
CA GLY A 409 13.23 2.74 0.07
C GLY A 409 13.70 4.02 0.77
N THR A 410 14.08 3.96 2.05
CA THR A 410 14.44 5.18 2.81
C THR A 410 15.76 5.77 2.35
N ASN A 411 16.61 4.95 1.75
CA ASN A 411 17.84 5.36 1.10
C ASN A 411 17.98 4.69 -0.29
N PHE A 412 18.70 5.35 -1.20
CA PHE A 412 19.04 4.75 -2.48
C PHE A 412 20.35 5.31 -3.06
N PHE A 413 20.90 4.57 -4.01
CA PHE A 413 22.12 4.87 -4.73
C PHE A 413 21.83 4.82 -6.23
N ILE A 414 22.53 5.66 -6.98
CA ILE A 414 22.39 5.79 -8.42
C ILE A 414 23.75 5.45 -9.05
N LYS A 415 23.72 4.69 -10.14
CA LYS A 415 24.86 4.46 -11.03
C LYS A 415 24.40 4.72 -12.45
N LEU A 416 24.72 5.90 -12.99
CA LEU A 416 24.39 6.24 -14.37
C LEU A 416 25.31 5.52 -15.36
N LYS A 417 24.87 5.41 -16.60
CA LYS A 417 25.66 4.81 -17.68
C LYS A 417 27.00 5.55 -17.84
N GLY A 418 28.09 4.80 -17.72
CA GLY A 418 29.46 5.33 -17.77
C GLY A 418 30.07 5.64 -16.40
N GLU A 419 29.29 5.66 -15.33
CA GLU A 419 29.80 5.76 -13.97
C GLU A 419 30.37 4.41 -13.51
N LYS A 420 31.41 4.45 -12.69
CA LYS A 420 32.09 3.24 -12.20
C LYS A 420 31.38 2.65 -10.99
N GLU A 421 30.83 3.50 -10.12
CA GLU A 421 30.31 3.11 -8.82
C GLU A 421 28.94 3.71 -8.55
N PHE A 422 28.22 3.09 -7.64
CA PHE A 422 26.96 3.61 -7.10
C PHE A 422 27.25 4.78 -6.14
N VAL A 423 26.67 5.94 -6.42
CA VAL A 423 26.76 7.12 -5.55
C VAL A 423 25.44 7.34 -4.83
N ASN A 424 25.51 7.61 -3.53
CA ASN A 424 24.33 7.87 -2.72
C ASN A 424 23.54 9.08 -3.26
N TYR A 425 22.21 9.00 -3.28
CA TYR A 425 21.36 10.05 -3.84
C TYR A 425 21.57 11.43 -3.19
N LEU A 426 21.98 11.51 -1.94
CA LEU A 426 22.27 12.79 -1.28
C LEU A 426 23.54 13.48 -1.82
N LYS A 427 24.41 12.72 -2.49
CA LYS A 427 25.72 13.20 -2.99
C LYS A 427 25.82 13.17 -4.52
N HIS A 428 24.86 12.55 -5.20
CA HIS A 428 24.95 12.35 -6.63
C HIS A 428 24.65 13.67 -7.40
N PRO A 429 25.58 14.20 -8.20
CA PRO A 429 25.44 15.53 -8.82
C PRO A 429 24.24 15.65 -9.76
N ALA A 430 23.84 14.57 -10.44
CA ALA A 430 22.64 14.56 -11.29
C ALA A 430 21.34 14.91 -10.55
N MET A 431 21.28 14.75 -9.22
CA MET A 431 20.07 15.01 -8.42
C MET A 431 19.66 16.49 -8.43
N ALA A 432 20.59 17.40 -8.68
CA ALA A 432 20.30 18.84 -8.79
C ALA A 432 19.39 19.18 -10.00
N LYS A 433 19.24 18.27 -10.98
CA LYS A 433 18.41 18.48 -12.17
C LYS A 433 16.93 18.16 -11.96
N TYR A 434 16.60 17.46 -10.89
CA TYR A 434 15.27 16.88 -10.70
C TYR A 434 14.56 17.58 -9.53
N PRO A 435 13.39 18.20 -9.72
CA PRO A 435 12.74 18.92 -8.65
C PRO A 435 12.06 17.99 -7.64
N GLU A 436 11.81 18.49 -6.44
CA GLU A 436 10.99 17.80 -5.43
C GLU A 436 9.53 18.23 -5.59
N ARG A 437 8.60 17.27 -5.67
CA ARG A 437 7.18 17.53 -5.98
C ARG A 437 6.21 16.84 -5.05
N ILE A 438 6.62 15.70 -4.49
CA ILE A 438 5.81 14.93 -3.54
C ILE A 438 6.04 15.55 -2.17
N PRO A 439 4.98 16.10 -1.52
CA PRO A 439 5.11 16.71 -0.20
C PRO A 439 5.86 15.80 0.76
N ARG A 440 6.77 16.34 1.57
CA ARG A 440 7.45 15.56 2.60
C ARG A 440 6.58 15.48 3.85
N ASN A 441 6.61 14.33 4.50
CA ASN A 441 5.93 14.16 5.78
C ASN A 441 6.64 14.99 6.84
N GLN A 442 5.96 16.03 7.33
CA GLN A 442 6.52 17.01 8.28
C GLN A 442 6.80 16.42 9.67
N HIS A 443 6.30 15.21 9.95
CA HIS A 443 6.48 14.51 11.22
C HIS A 443 7.68 13.58 11.25
N VAL A 444 8.48 13.52 10.17
CA VAL A 444 9.73 12.78 10.13
C VAL A 444 10.82 13.57 10.86
N VAL A 445 11.07 13.20 12.12
CA VAL A 445 12.13 13.80 12.95
C VAL A 445 13.44 13.01 12.77
N SER A 446 14.11 13.20 11.63
CA SER A 446 15.53 12.83 11.42
C SER A 446 15.98 13.36 10.05
N THR A 447 17.08 14.12 10.05
CA THR A 447 17.71 14.70 8.86
C THR A 447 18.71 13.76 8.18
N ASP A 448 19.03 12.63 8.80
CA ASP A 448 20.06 11.67 8.34
C ASP A 448 19.48 10.36 7.79
N GLY A 449 18.15 10.20 7.79
CA GLY A 449 17.45 9.04 7.21
C GLY A 449 17.65 7.71 7.95
N LYS A 450 18.46 7.69 9.02
CA LYS A 450 18.83 6.46 9.74
C LYS A 450 18.06 6.24 11.05
N ASN A 451 17.44 7.30 11.59
CA ASN A 451 16.78 7.26 12.91
C ASN A 451 15.36 7.85 12.94
N ALA A 452 14.71 8.00 11.79
CA ALA A 452 13.32 8.45 11.75
C ALA A 452 12.40 7.41 12.41
N ASN A 453 11.61 7.82 13.40
CA ASN A 453 10.50 7.01 13.89
C ASN A 453 9.36 7.03 12.85
N LEU A 454 9.54 6.22 11.80
CA LEU A 454 8.60 6.17 10.67
C LEU A 454 7.22 5.66 11.08
N VAL A 455 7.12 4.86 12.15
CA VAL A 455 5.82 4.44 12.70
C VAL A 455 5.04 5.66 13.18
N GLN A 456 5.68 6.52 13.99
CA GLN A 456 5.06 7.75 14.47
C GLN A 456 4.73 8.72 13.34
N ALA A 457 5.67 8.93 12.40
CA ALA A 457 5.47 9.86 11.30
C ALA A 457 4.32 9.40 10.37
N HIS A 458 4.23 8.11 10.09
CA HIS A 458 3.18 7.54 9.24
C HIS A 458 1.80 7.60 9.89
N ALA A 459 1.70 7.37 11.20
CA ALA A 459 0.46 7.59 11.95
C ALA A 459 0.08 9.08 11.99
N ALA A 460 1.04 9.97 12.21
CA ALA A 460 0.81 11.41 12.27
C ALA A 460 0.27 11.98 10.93
N GLU A 461 0.79 11.52 9.78
CA GLU A 461 0.24 11.91 8.47
C GLU A 461 -1.22 11.46 8.31
N TRP A 462 -1.57 10.26 8.80
CA TRP A 462 -2.96 9.78 8.79
C TRP A 462 -3.86 10.63 9.68
N LEU A 463 -3.43 10.92 10.92
CA LEU A 463 -4.20 11.74 11.86
C LEU A 463 -4.40 13.17 11.35
N ALA A 464 -3.37 13.76 10.74
CA ALA A 464 -3.45 15.07 10.10
C ALA A 464 -4.45 15.07 8.93
N ALA A 465 -4.42 14.04 8.09
CA ALA A 465 -5.36 13.87 6.98
C ALA A 465 -6.81 13.72 7.46
N ILE A 466 -7.06 13.04 8.60
CA ILE A 466 -8.39 12.95 9.23
C ILE A 466 -8.87 14.34 9.63
N LYS A 467 -8.05 15.09 10.39
CA LYS A 467 -8.40 16.43 10.88
C LYS A 467 -8.62 17.44 9.76
N ALA A 468 -7.86 17.31 8.67
CA ALA A 468 -8.03 18.11 7.47
C ALA A 468 -9.17 17.64 6.56
N ASN A 469 -9.71 16.44 6.78
CA ASN A 469 -10.63 15.74 5.90
C ASN A 469 -10.13 15.66 4.44
N LYS A 470 -8.85 15.30 4.29
CA LYS A 470 -8.13 15.21 3.00
C LYS A 470 -7.52 13.82 2.81
N PRO A 471 -8.25 12.85 2.26
CA PRO A 471 -7.74 11.50 2.01
C PRO A 471 -6.46 11.44 1.16
N GLU A 472 -6.25 12.43 0.29
CA GLU A 472 -5.07 12.59 -0.56
C GLU A 472 -3.78 12.92 0.19
N ASP A 473 -3.87 13.42 1.43
CA ASP A 473 -2.68 13.70 2.24
C ASP A 473 -2.02 12.40 2.75
N CYS A 474 -2.75 11.29 2.79
CA CYS A 474 -2.21 9.96 3.11
C CYS A 474 -1.48 9.37 1.90
N TYR A 475 -0.15 9.31 1.96
CA TYR A 475 0.63 8.81 0.83
C TYR A 475 0.42 7.30 0.58
N SER A 476 -0.04 6.55 1.60
CA SER A 476 -0.42 5.13 1.50
C SER A 476 -1.91 4.87 1.62
N ARG A 477 -2.75 5.79 1.14
CA ARG A 477 -4.19 5.57 1.04
C ARG A 477 -4.55 4.31 0.24
N PHE A 478 -5.73 3.74 0.47
CA PHE A 478 -6.15 2.46 -0.13
C PHE A 478 -6.24 2.49 -1.66
N ASP A 479 -6.39 3.67 -2.26
CA ASP A 479 -6.29 3.84 -3.71
C ASP A 479 -4.92 3.42 -4.29
N VAL A 480 -3.86 3.62 -3.50
CA VAL A 480 -2.50 3.19 -3.84
C VAL A 480 -2.22 1.81 -3.27
N ALA A 481 -2.42 1.64 -1.96
CA ALA A 481 -2.10 0.40 -1.25
C ALA A 481 -2.90 -0.81 -1.77
N GLY A 482 -4.18 -0.61 -2.10
CA GLY A 482 -5.03 -1.65 -2.66
C GLY A 482 -4.49 -2.17 -3.98
N ARG A 483 -4.06 -1.29 -4.89
CA ARG A 483 -3.47 -1.71 -6.18
C ARG A 483 -2.17 -2.48 -6.00
N LEU A 484 -1.28 -1.98 -5.14
CA LEU A 484 -0.01 -2.65 -4.84
C LEU A 484 -0.26 -4.08 -4.31
N VAL A 485 -1.15 -4.23 -3.33
CA VAL A 485 -1.46 -5.55 -2.74
C VAL A 485 -2.18 -6.43 -3.75
N GLU A 486 -3.13 -5.89 -4.51
CA GLU A 486 -3.87 -6.60 -5.57
C GLU A 486 -2.91 -7.24 -6.60
N ILE A 487 -1.89 -6.50 -7.03
CA ILE A 487 -0.86 -6.99 -7.96
C ILE A 487 0.01 -8.06 -7.29
N MET A 488 0.57 -7.77 -6.12
CA MET A 488 1.56 -8.67 -5.51
C MET A 488 0.94 -10.01 -5.10
N LEU A 489 -0.32 -10.03 -4.65
CA LEU A 489 -1.00 -11.27 -4.28
C LEU A 489 -1.24 -12.22 -5.48
N LEU A 490 -1.12 -11.76 -6.73
CA LEU A 490 -1.13 -12.67 -7.90
C LEU A 490 0.02 -13.69 -7.84
N GLY A 491 1.16 -13.32 -7.26
CA GLY A 491 2.25 -14.27 -7.03
C GLY A 491 1.86 -15.39 -6.07
N CYS A 492 1.13 -15.06 -4.99
CA CYS A 492 0.56 -16.06 -4.08
C CYS A 492 -0.46 -16.96 -4.80
N VAL A 493 -1.29 -16.40 -5.69
CA VAL A 493 -2.23 -17.20 -6.47
C VAL A 493 -1.50 -18.16 -7.42
N SER A 494 -0.48 -17.68 -8.15
CA SER A 494 0.35 -18.51 -9.04
C SER A 494 1.01 -19.68 -8.28
N LEU A 495 1.55 -19.42 -7.08
CA LEU A 495 2.10 -20.47 -6.21
C LEU A 495 1.04 -21.52 -5.84
N ARG A 496 -0.16 -21.09 -5.44
CA ARG A 496 -1.22 -21.99 -4.98
C ARG A 496 -1.82 -22.84 -6.08
N VAL A 497 -1.85 -22.35 -7.32
CA VAL A 497 -2.26 -23.15 -8.49
C VAL A 497 -1.12 -23.96 -9.10
N GLY A 498 0.13 -23.62 -8.79
CA GLY A 498 1.31 -24.34 -9.27
C GLY A 498 1.63 -24.11 -10.75
N GLN A 499 1.15 -23.01 -11.35
CA GLN A 499 1.38 -22.69 -12.75
C GLN A 499 1.38 -21.19 -13.04
N LYS A 500 1.86 -20.83 -14.23
CA LYS A 500 1.79 -19.46 -14.77
C LYS A 500 0.34 -19.00 -14.94
N ILE A 501 0.07 -17.74 -14.60
CA ILE A 501 -1.22 -17.08 -14.76
C ILE A 501 -1.12 -16.03 -15.87
N GLU A 502 -2.06 -16.08 -16.82
CA GLU A 502 -2.38 -14.98 -17.72
C GLU A 502 -3.54 -14.17 -17.13
N TRP A 503 -3.28 -12.92 -16.76
CA TRP A 503 -4.20 -12.13 -15.94
C TRP A 503 -5.07 -11.19 -16.78
N ASP A 504 -6.39 -11.25 -16.56
CA ASP A 504 -7.34 -10.22 -16.97
C ASP A 504 -7.77 -9.44 -15.72
N ALA A 505 -7.15 -8.26 -15.52
CA ALA A 505 -7.47 -7.43 -14.38
C ALA A 505 -8.88 -6.85 -14.43
N HIS A 506 -9.43 -6.55 -15.61
CA HIS A 506 -10.78 -5.98 -15.70
C HIS A 506 -11.80 -6.98 -15.16
N LYS A 507 -11.71 -8.24 -15.61
CA LYS A 507 -12.58 -9.33 -15.14
C LYS A 507 -12.18 -9.91 -13.77
N MET A 508 -10.94 -9.65 -13.33
CA MET A 508 -10.34 -10.27 -12.14
C MET A 508 -10.25 -11.80 -12.28
N GLU A 509 -9.73 -12.25 -13.42
CA GLU A 509 -9.72 -13.66 -13.81
C GLU A 509 -8.35 -14.08 -14.36
N ALA A 510 -7.95 -15.31 -14.05
CA ALA A 510 -6.82 -15.97 -14.70
C ALA A 510 -7.32 -16.70 -15.96
N LYS A 511 -7.09 -16.11 -17.15
CA LYS A 511 -7.63 -16.58 -18.45
C LYS A 511 -7.31 -18.05 -18.73
N ASN A 512 -6.11 -18.47 -18.36
CA ASN A 512 -5.58 -19.80 -18.60
C ASN A 512 -5.67 -20.74 -17.37
N CYS A 513 -6.24 -20.29 -16.25
CA CYS A 513 -6.27 -21.05 -15.00
C CYS A 513 -7.56 -20.78 -14.17
N PRO A 514 -8.72 -21.30 -14.58
CA PRO A 514 -9.97 -21.14 -13.83
C PRO A 514 -9.89 -21.62 -12.36
N GLN A 515 -8.99 -22.56 -12.07
CA GLN A 515 -8.72 -23.09 -10.73
C GLN A 515 -8.17 -22.02 -9.76
N ALA A 516 -7.71 -20.86 -10.27
CA ALA A 516 -7.28 -19.73 -9.46
C ALA A 516 -8.45 -19.00 -8.76
N ALA A 517 -9.69 -19.16 -9.23
CA ALA A 517 -10.85 -18.39 -8.75
C ALA A 517 -11.03 -18.41 -7.22
N PRO A 518 -10.92 -19.57 -6.51
CA PRO A 518 -11.05 -19.61 -5.06
C PRO A 518 -9.93 -18.87 -4.29
N TYR A 519 -8.80 -18.60 -4.94
CA TYR A 519 -7.67 -17.88 -4.34
C TYR A 519 -7.69 -16.38 -4.68
N ILE A 520 -8.36 -16.01 -5.76
CA ILE A 520 -8.67 -14.62 -6.13
C ILE A 520 -9.75 -14.06 -5.19
N LYS A 521 -10.82 -14.83 -4.99
CA LYS A 521 -11.91 -14.54 -4.05
C LYS A 521 -12.23 -15.81 -3.27
N ARG A 522 -11.87 -15.81 -1.99
CA ARG A 522 -12.14 -16.96 -1.11
C ARG A 522 -13.61 -17.02 -0.67
N PRO A 523 -14.15 -18.22 -0.42
CA PRO A 523 -15.37 -18.37 0.35
C PRO A 523 -15.07 -18.09 1.83
N ASN A 524 -15.80 -17.14 2.42
CA ASN A 524 -15.68 -16.87 3.85
C ASN A 524 -16.60 -17.80 4.65
N ARG A 525 -16.18 -18.14 5.87
CA ARG A 525 -17.04 -18.78 6.86
C ARG A 525 -18.31 -17.97 7.12
N THR A 526 -19.44 -18.64 7.37
CA THR A 526 -20.72 -17.97 7.69
C THR A 526 -20.55 -16.97 8.83
N GLY A 527 -21.10 -15.77 8.69
CA GLY A 527 -20.94 -14.68 9.67
C GLY A 527 -19.71 -13.80 9.49
N TRP A 528 -18.85 -14.10 8.50
CA TRP A 528 -17.60 -13.39 8.22
C TRP A 528 -17.58 -12.78 6.81
N ALA A 529 -18.65 -12.09 6.42
CA ALA A 529 -18.74 -11.44 5.12
C ALA A 529 -18.10 -10.04 5.12
N LEU A 530 -17.66 -9.60 3.94
CA LEU A 530 -17.39 -8.18 3.68
C LEU A 530 -18.70 -7.38 3.79
N SER A 531 -18.60 -6.12 4.23
CA SER A 531 -19.73 -5.34 4.77
C SER A 531 -20.70 -4.67 3.79
#